data_AF-A0A367KXR8-F1
#
_entry.id   AF-A0A367KXR8-F1
#
_cell.length_a   1.000
_cell.length_b   1.000
_cell.length_c   1.000
_cell.angle_alpha   90.00
_cell.angle_beta   90.00
_cell.angle_gamma   90.00
#
_symmetry.space_group_name_H-M   'P 1'
#
loop_
_entity.id
_entity.type
_entity.pdbx_description
1 polymer ?
#
loop_
_entity_poly.entity_id
_entity_poly.type
_entity_poly.pdbx_seq_one_letter_code
_entity_poly.pdbx_strand_id
1 'polypeptide(L)' 'GVMTPGTIFTIEPMLCQGSATGIMWPDQWTISTIDGGRSAQFEHTILVTDNGVEILTI' A
#
# COMPACT_ATOMS: atom_id res chain seq x y z
N GLY A 1 -10.02 -5.28 12.28
CA GLY A 1 -11.02 -6.24 11.77
C GLY A 1 -10.43 -7.64 11.79
N VAL A 2 -11.27 -8.66 11.64
CA VAL A 2 -10.83 -10.04 11.39
C VAL A 2 -11.18 -10.36 9.94
N MET A 3 -10.27 -11.00 9.20
CA MET A 3 -10.53 -11.38 7.81
C MET A 3 -11.62 -12.45 7.76
N THR A 4 -12.62 -12.25 6.91
CA THR A 4 -13.70 -13.21 6.67
C THR A 4 -13.84 -13.48 5.17
N PRO A 5 -14.20 -14.71 4.75
CA PRO A 5 -14.42 -15.04 3.35
C PRO A 5 -15.37 -14.05 2.67
N GLY A 6 -15.08 -13.68 1.42
CA GLY A 6 -15.80 -12.65 0.67
C GLY A 6 -15.29 -11.21 0.89
N THR A 7 -14.39 -10.98 1.86
CA THR A 7 -13.77 -9.65 2.04
C THR A 7 -12.82 -9.34 0.90
N ILE A 8 -12.93 -8.15 0.31
CA ILE A 8 -12.00 -7.63 -0.71
C ILE A 8 -11.30 -6.39 -0.16
N PHE A 9 -9.97 -6.34 -0.27
CA PHE A 9 -9.15 -5.22 0.19
C PHE A 9 -7.80 -5.17 -0.54
N THR A 10 -7.05 -4.08 -0.35
CA THR A 10 -5.72 -3.88 -0.93
C THR A 10 -4.61 -4.15 0.08
N ILE A 11 -3.47 -4.62 -0.43
CA ILE A 11 -2.19 -4.55 0.27
C ILE A 11 -1.26 -3.74 -0.63
N GLU A 12 -0.86 -2.55 -0.18
CA GLU A 12 -0.21 -1.52 -0.99
C GLU A 12 1.03 -0.87 -0.31
N PRO A 13 2.03 -1.65 0.13
CA PRO A 13 3.14 -1.14 0.92
C PRO A 13 3.99 -0.14 0.14
N MET A 14 4.32 0.97 0.80
CA MET A 14 5.35 1.93 0.37
C MET A 14 6.60 1.74 1.22
N LEU A 15 7.74 1.49 0.57
CA LEU A 15 9.04 1.35 1.21
C LEU A 15 9.94 2.53 0.85
N CYS A 16 10.48 3.19 1.87
CA CYS A 16 11.35 4.35 1.72
C CYS A 16 12.81 3.99 2.03
N GLN A 17 13.73 4.40 1.16
CA GLN A 17 15.16 4.39 1.46
C GLN A 17 15.47 5.57 2.39
N GLY A 18 15.62 5.29 3.68
CA GLY A 18 15.84 6.32 4.71
C GLY A 18 14.62 6.48 5.61
N SER A 19 14.14 7.72 5.76
CA SER A 19 12.99 8.04 6.59
C SER A 19 11.66 7.61 5.93
N ALA A 20 10.76 7.02 6.72
CA ALA A 20 9.38 6.76 6.32
C ALA A 20 8.45 7.98 6.51
N THR A 21 8.96 9.09 7.06
CA THR A 21 8.17 10.31 7.23
C THR A 21 7.97 11.01 5.90
N GLY A 22 6.71 11.20 5.51
CA GLY A 22 6.33 11.94 4.31
C GLY A 22 6.08 13.44 4.58
N ILE A 23 6.21 14.24 3.54
CA ILE A 23 5.79 15.65 3.49
C ILE A 23 4.92 15.87 2.25
N MET A 24 3.79 16.58 2.44
CA MET A 24 2.89 16.93 1.35
C MET A 24 3.37 18.19 0.63
N TRP A 25 3.34 18.16 -0.69
CA TRP A 25 3.68 19.33 -1.52
C TRP A 25 2.52 20.33 -1.59
N PRO A 26 2.76 21.59 -2.01
CA PRO A 26 1.71 22.61 -2.11
C PRO A 26 0.58 22.29 -3.10
N ASP A 27 0.73 21.23 -3.91
CA ASP A 27 -0.31 20.74 -4.82
C ASP A 27 -1.42 19.95 -4.09
N GLN A 28 -1.25 19.69 -2.79
CA GLN A 28 -2.19 18.97 -1.92
C GLN A 28 -2.39 17.49 -2.29
N TRP A 29 -1.46 16.89 -3.04
CA TRP A 29 -1.53 15.49 -3.47
C TRP A 29 -0.20 14.75 -3.35
N THR A 30 0.89 15.34 -3.82
CA THR A 30 2.19 14.66 -3.87
C THR A 30 2.76 14.52 -2.47
N ILE A 31 3.05 13.28 -2.06
CA ILE A 31 3.82 12.97 -0.86
C ILE A 31 5.23 12.56 -1.28
N SER A 32 6.24 13.30 -0.83
CA SER A 32 7.64 12.89 -0.93
C SER A 32 8.18 12.49 0.43
N THR A 33 9.26 11.71 0.48
CA THR A 33 10.00 11.50 1.74
C THR A 33 10.60 12.83 2.21
N ILE A 34 10.67 13.02 3.53
CA ILE A 34 11.21 14.25 4.12
C ILE A 34 12.71 14.43 3.86
N ASP A 35 13.44 13.34 3.61
CA ASP A 35 14.89 13.34 3.39
C ASP A 35 15.29 13.28 1.90
N GLY A 36 14.31 13.25 0.98
CA GLY A 36 14.54 13.14 -0.46
C GLY A 36 15.02 11.76 -0.93
N GLY A 37 15.00 10.75 -0.05
CA GLY A 37 15.29 9.36 -0.40
C GLY A 37 14.30 8.78 -1.41
N ARG A 38 14.70 7.73 -2.14
CA ARG A 38 13.81 7.03 -3.07
C ARG A 38 12.73 6.25 -2.31
N SER A 39 11.55 6.14 -2.90
CA SER A 39 10.46 5.28 -2.45
C SER A 39 10.04 4.33 -3.57
N ALA A 40 9.54 3.15 -3.20
CA ALA A 40 8.95 2.17 -4.09
C ALA A 40 7.65 1.62 -3.50
N GLN A 41 6.69 1.32 -4.37
CA GLN A 41 5.38 0.78 -4.00
C GLN A 41 5.02 -0.38 -4.92
N PHE A 42 4.30 -1.36 -4.37
CA PHE A 42 3.54 -2.36 -5.13
C PHE A 42 2.15 -2.48 -4.51
N GLU A 43 1.18 -2.91 -5.32
CA GLU A 43 -0.20 -3.06 -4.87
C GLU A 43 -0.85 -4.29 -5.51
N HIS A 44 -1.63 -5.00 -4.70
CA HIS A 44 -2.60 -5.97 -5.18
C HIS A 44 -3.95 -5.79 -4.49
N THR A 45 -5.02 -5.97 -5.26
CA THR A 45 -6.35 -6.24 -4.71
C THR A 45 -6.51 -7.73 -4.45
N ILE A 46 -6.92 -8.09 -3.24
CA ILE A 46 -7.06 -9.49 -2.81
C ILE A 46 -8.46 -9.78 -2.30
N LEU A 47 -8.94 -10.99 -2.59
CA LEU A 47 -10.17 -11.57 -2.07
C LEU A 47 -9.83 -12.62 -1.01
N VAL A 48 -10.42 -12.53 0.18
CA VAL A 48 -10.35 -13.59 1.20
C VAL A 48 -11.29 -14.72 0.80
N THR A 49 -10.77 -15.94 0.77
CA THR A 49 -11.53 -17.17 0.51
C THR A 49 -11.65 -18.00 1.79
N ASP A 50 -12.43 -19.08 1.76
CA ASP A 50 -12.64 -19.95 2.94
C ASP A 50 -11.33 -20.53 3.52
N ASN A 51 -10.30 -20.72 2.66
CA ASN A 51 -9.05 -21.39 3.02
C ASN A 51 -7.79 -20.57 2.70
N GLY A 52 -7.92 -19.29 2.36
CA GLY A 52 -6.79 -18.46 1.95
C GLY A 52 -7.18 -17.15 1.28
N VAL A 53 -6.44 -16.76 0.24
CA VAL A 53 -6.68 -15.55 -0.54
C VAL A 53 -6.48 -15.79 -2.04
N GLU A 54 -7.15 -14.98 -2.87
CA GLU A 54 -6.94 -14.89 -4.31
C GLU A 54 -6.43 -13.49 -4.69
N ILE A 55 -5.43 -13.43 -5.58
CA ILE A 55 -4.88 -12.17 -6.11
C ILE A 55 -5.64 -11.81 -7.38
N LEU A 56 -6.38 -10.70 -7.37
CA LEU A 56 -7.27 -10.32 -8.47
C LEU A 56 -6.58 -9.51 -9.58
N THR A 57 -5.39 -8.99 -9.31
CA THR A 57 -4.71 -8.00 -10.16
C THR A 57 -3.29 -8.44 -10.56
N ILE A 58 -3.18 -9.62 -11.19
CA ILE A 58 -1.94 -10.16 -11.76
C ILE A 58 -1.40 -9.36 -12.96
#